data_AF-A0A136KI18-F1
#
_entry.id   AF-A0A136KI18-F1
#
_cell.length_a   1.000
_cell.length_b   1.000
_cell.length_c   1.000
_cell.angle_alpha   90.00
_cell.angle_beta   90.00
_cell.angle_gamma   90.00
#
_symmetry.space_group_name_H-M   'P 1'
#
loop_
_entity.id
_entity.type
_entity.pdbx_description
1 polymer ?
#
loop_
_entity_poly.entity_id
_entity_poly.type
_entity_poly.pdbx_seq_one_letter_code
_entity_poly.pdbx_strand_id
1 'polypeptide(L)'
;MGYVLLRFPVDKQLFSILLGAGGIVGLGLLDDRYDLKPLLRLIITAVIVSTVVMSGLGIPYISNPFGGVIRLDSPLFTLDIWGKNILVLADIVAIIWILSLMNFVSWSSGLDGQLSGFVAVAFFFYGVLCPSSGCL
;
A
#
# COMPACT_ATOMS: atom_id res chain seq x y z
N MET A 1 -19.60 11.12 23.14
CA MET A 1 -18.17 11.25 22.82
C MET A 1 -17.37 10.35 23.75
N GLY A 2 -16.91 9.17 23.31
CA GLY A 2 -16.05 8.36 24.19
C GLY A 2 -15.70 6.93 23.77
N TYR A 3 -16.41 6.28 22.84
CA TYR A 3 -16.22 4.84 22.62
C TYR A 3 -16.15 4.40 21.15
N VAL A 4 -16.07 5.34 20.20
CA VAL A 4 -15.99 4.99 18.77
C VAL A 4 -14.59 4.52 18.34
N LEU A 5 -13.55 4.78 19.14
CA LEU A 5 -12.16 4.42 18.78
C LEU A 5 -11.79 2.93 18.94
N LEU A 6 -12.67 2.09 19.51
CA LEU A 6 -12.32 0.70 19.87
C LEU A 6 -13.19 -0.38 19.21
N ARG A 7 -13.99 0.00 18.20
CA ARG A 7 -14.77 -0.98 17.43
C ARG A 7 -14.56 -0.78 15.94
N PHE A 8 -13.30 -0.89 15.53
CA PHE A 8 -12.98 -1.08 14.12
C PHE A 8 -13.41 -2.50 13.74
N PRO A 9 -14.38 -2.69 12.83
CA PRO A 9 -14.55 -3.99 12.22
C PRO A 9 -13.22 -4.35 11.55
N VAL A 10 -12.69 -5.53 11.86
CA VAL A 10 -11.52 -6.03 11.16
C VAL A 10 -11.99 -6.45 9.76
N ASP A 11 -11.95 -5.49 8.84
CA ASP A 11 -12.25 -5.74 7.45
C ASP A 11 -11.11 -6.50 6.78
N LYS A 12 -11.43 -7.26 5.73
CA LYS A 12 -10.47 -8.05 4.96
C LYS A 12 -9.27 -7.21 4.48
N GLN A 13 -9.53 -5.95 4.08
CA GLN A 13 -8.50 -5.01 3.66
C GLN A 13 -7.60 -4.59 4.83
N LEU A 14 -8.17 -4.24 5.99
CA LEU A 14 -7.41 -3.86 7.18
C LEU A 14 -6.50 -5.01 7.66
N PHE A 15 -7.03 -6.23 7.70
CA PHE A 15 -6.24 -7.42 8.05
C PHE A 15 -5.07 -7.63 7.10
N SER A 16 -5.30 -7.42 5.80
CA SER A 16 -4.26 -7.57 4.77
C SER A 16 -3.19 -6.48 4.87
N ILE A 17 -3.57 -5.24 5.18
CA ILE A 17 -2.63 -4.13 5.45
C ILE A 17 -1.76 -4.45 6.67
N LEU A 18 -2.36 -4.96 7.76
CA LEU A 18 -1.63 -5.33 8.97
C LEU A 18 -0.65 -6.47 8.72
N LEU A 19 -1.07 -7.51 7.98
CA LEU A 19 -0.18 -8.59 7.58
C LEU A 19 0.96 -8.09 6.68
N GLY A 20 0.67 -7.23 5.71
CA GLY A 20 1.67 -6.63 4.83
C GLY A 20 2.68 -5.78 5.61
N ALA A 21 2.20 -4.91 6.50
CA ALA A 21 3.03 -4.09 7.36
C ALA A 21 3.93 -4.93 8.27
N GLY A 22 3.37 -5.97 8.91
CA GLY A 22 4.14 -6.92 9.72
C GLY A 22 5.19 -7.68 8.89
N GLY A 23 4.83 -8.08 7.67
CA GLY A 23 5.76 -8.73 6.74
C GLY A 23 6.94 -7.83 6.34
N ILE A 24 6.68 -6.55 6.06
CA ILE A 24 7.72 -5.58 5.72
C ILE A 24 8.63 -5.30 6.91
N VAL A 25 8.08 -5.16 8.12
CA VAL A 25 8.88 -5.04 9.35
C VAL A 25 9.76 -6.27 9.54
N GLY A 26 9.21 -7.48 9.35
CA GLY A 26 9.97 -8.71 9.41
C GLY A 26 11.09 -8.77 8.37
N LEU A 27 10.82 -8.33 7.13
CA LEU A 27 11.84 -8.21 6.09
C LEU A 27 12.92 -7.19 6.46
N GLY A 28 12.56 -6.04 7.04
CA GLY A 28 13.52 -5.03 7.50
C GLY A 28 14.45 -5.57 8.59
N LEU A 29 13.89 -6.26 9.60
CA LEU A 29 14.70 -6.91 10.64
C LEU A 29 15.61 -8.00 10.09
N LEU A 30 15.16 -8.71 9.06
CA LEU A 30 15.96 -9.73 8.37
C LEU A 30 17.09 -9.08 7.54
N ASP A 31 16.80 -7.96 6.88
CA ASP A 31 17.78 -7.16 6.14
C ASP A 31 18.88 -6.62 7.06
N ASP A 32 18.49 -6.03 8.20
CA ASP A 32 19.42 -5.53 9.22
C ASP A 32 20.35 -6.62 9.77
N ARG A 33 19.85 -7.86 9.86
CA ARG A 33 20.61 -8.99 10.42
C ARG A 33 21.50 -9.69 9.40
N TYR A 34 21.03 -9.85 8.17
CA TYR A 34 21.66 -10.71 7.15
C TYR A 34 22.20 -9.96 5.94
N ASP A 35 22.06 -8.63 5.88
CA ASP A 35 22.51 -7.76 4.79
C ASP A 35 22.09 -8.32 3.42
N LEU A 36 20.78 -8.37 3.20
CA LEU A 36 20.22 -9.12 2.08
C LEU A 36 20.60 -8.45 0.76
N LYS A 37 20.83 -9.28 -0.26
CA LYS A 37 21.10 -8.77 -1.61
C LYS A 37 19.90 -7.91 -2.09
N PRO A 38 20.15 -6.77 -2.77
CA PRO A 38 19.07 -5.87 -3.20
C PRO A 38 17.97 -6.55 -4.02
N LEU A 39 18.33 -7.54 -4.85
CA LEU A 39 17.37 -8.31 -5.65
C LEU A 39 16.43 -9.17 -4.79
N LEU A 40 16.95 -9.81 -3.73
CA LEU A 40 16.14 -10.61 -2.80
C LEU A 40 15.16 -9.72 -2.05
N ARG A 41 15.61 -8.57 -1.57
CA ARG A 41 14.76 -7.60 -0.89
C ARG A 41 13.63 -7.13 -1.81
N LEU A 42 13.92 -6.84 -3.08
CA LEU A 42 12.91 -6.43 -4.07
C LEU A 42 11.88 -7.55 -4.30
N ILE A 43 12.32 -8.80 -4.50
CA ILE A 43 11.42 -9.94 -4.73
C ILE A 43 10.51 -10.17 -3.51
N ILE A 44 11.06 -10.20 -2.29
CA ILE A 44 10.26 -10.45 -1.09
C ILE A 44 9.27 -9.30 -0.86
N THR A 45 9.71 -8.05 -1.06
CA THR A 45 8.81 -6.88 -0.97
C THR A 45 7.70 -6.96 -2.02
N ALA A 46 8.00 -7.38 -3.26
CA ALA A 46 7.00 -7.57 -4.31
C ALA A 46 5.97 -8.64 -3.94
N VAL A 47 6.40 -9.75 -3.34
CA VAL A 47 5.47 -10.78 -2.83
C VAL A 47 4.57 -10.20 -1.74
N ILE A 48 5.13 -9.47 -0.77
CA ILE A 48 4.33 -8.87 0.31
C ILE A 48 3.32 -7.88 -0.27
N VAL A 49 3.73 -6.97 -1.14
CA VAL A 49 2.85 -6.00 -1.80
C VAL A 49 1.74 -6.69 -2.60
N SER A 50 2.06 -7.77 -3.32
CA SER A 50 1.05 -8.51 -4.09
C SER A 50 -0.07 -9.07 -3.20
N THR A 51 0.24 -9.58 -2.01
CA THR A 51 -0.78 -10.09 -1.09
C THR A 51 -1.71 -8.98 -0.58
N VAL A 52 -1.18 -7.77 -0.37
CA VAL A 52 -1.96 -6.59 0.02
C VAL A 52 -2.88 -6.14 -1.11
N VAL A 53 -2.39 -6.04 -2.34
CA VAL A 53 -3.19 -5.61 -3.50
C VAL A 53 -4.32 -6.61 -3.81
N MET A 54 -4.04 -7.92 -3.75
CA MET A 54 -5.04 -8.98 -3.95
C MET A 54 -6.17 -8.97 -2.90
N SER A 55 -6.00 -8.25 -1.79
CA SER A 55 -7.07 -8.06 -0.81
C SER A 55 -8.21 -7.18 -1.32
N GLY A 56 -7.95 -6.38 -2.37
CA GLY A 56 -8.87 -5.41 -2.97
C GLY A 56 -8.39 -3.96 -2.82
N LEU A 57 -7.07 -3.72 -2.81
CA LEU A 57 -6.44 -2.40 -2.69
C LEU A 57 -5.85 -1.90 -4.02
N GLY A 58 -6.47 -2.29 -5.14
CA GLY A 58 -6.08 -1.85 -6.47
C GLY A 58 -6.32 -0.35 -6.69
N ILE A 59 -5.71 0.21 -7.73
CA ILE A 59 -5.88 1.61 -8.14
C ILE A 59 -6.83 1.65 -9.35
N PRO A 60 -8.15 1.78 -9.16
CA PRO A 60 -9.13 1.69 -10.26
C PRO A 60 -9.04 2.86 -11.23
N TYR A 61 -8.47 3.99 -10.81
CA TYR A 61 -8.28 5.15 -11.66
C TYR A 61 -7.10 6.00 -11.20
N ILE A 62 -6.53 6.76 -12.13
CA ILE A 62 -5.50 7.76 -11.87
C ILE A 62 -6.07 9.13 -12.19
N SER A 63 -6.04 10.03 -11.20
CA SER A 63 -6.48 11.42 -11.37
C SER A 63 -5.39 12.26 -12.04
N ASN A 64 -5.75 13.04 -13.06
CA ASN A 64 -4.83 13.97 -13.71
C ASN A 64 -4.90 15.35 -13.00
N PRO A 65 -3.76 15.91 -12.53
CA PRO A 65 -3.74 17.23 -11.90
C PRO A 65 -4.16 18.38 -12.83
N PHE A 66 -4.07 18.20 -14.15
CA PHE A 66 -4.54 19.18 -15.15
C PHE A 66 -6.03 19.00 -15.53
N GLY A 67 -6.73 18.07 -14.87
CA GLY A 67 -8.13 17.75 -15.10
C GLY A 67 -8.35 16.42 -15.81
N GLY A 68 -9.48 15.76 -15.49
CA GLY A 68 -9.86 14.45 -16.01
C GLY A 68 -9.38 13.28 -15.14
N VAL A 69 -9.91 12.10 -15.44
CA VAL A 69 -9.61 10.84 -14.74
C VAL A 69 -9.30 9.77 -15.77
N ILE A 70 -8.13 9.15 -15.65
CA ILE A 70 -7.76 7.97 -16.44
C ILE A 70 -8.34 6.77 -15.69
N ARG A 71 -9.34 6.12 -16.29
CA ARG A 71 -10.00 4.95 -15.71
C ARG A 71 -9.25 3.67 -16.09
N LEU A 72 -8.71 2.99 -15.09
CA LEU A 72 -8.07 1.67 -15.24
C LEU A 72 -9.07 0.53 -15.02
N ASP A 73 -10.29 0.85 -14.59
CA ASP A 73 -11.39 -0.07 -14.34
C ASP A 73 -12.23 -0.39 -15.60
N SER A 74 -11.81 0.08 -16.77
CA SER A 74 -12.49 -0.20 -18.04
C SER A 74 -12.46 -1.71 -18.40
N PRO A 75 -13.50 -2.25 -19.07
CA PRO A 75 -13.74 -3.69 -19.22
C PRO A 75 -12.72 -4.46 -20.10
N LEU A 76 -11.68 -3.83 -20.62
CA LEU A 76 -10.78 -4.49 -21.57
C LEU A 76 -9.91 -5.60 -20.93
N PHE A 77 -9.74 -5.64 -19.60
CA PHE A 77 -8.87 -6.62 -18.91
C PHE A 77 -9.40 -7.08 -17.54
N THR A 78 -10.69 -7.37 -17.42
CA THR A 78 -11.24 -8.08 -16.25
C THR A 78 -11.03 -9.59 -16.42
N LEU A 79 -10.20 -10.20 -15.57
CA LEU A 79 -10.17 -11.66 -15.43
C LEU A 79 -11.10 -12.04 -14.29
N ASP A 80 -12.13 -12.82 -14.59
CA ASP A 80 -12.97 -13.43 -13.57
C ASP A 80 -12.31 -14.72 -13.09
N ILE A 81 -11.74 -14.69 -11.89
CA ILE A 81 -11.18 -15.87 -11.21
C ILE A 81 -12.02 -16.12 -9.97
N TRP A 82 -12.74 -17.24 -9.93
CA TRP A 82 -13.62 -17.62 -8.81
C TRP A 82 -14.69 -16.56 -8.45
N GLY A 83 -15.32 -15.93 -9.44
CA GLY A 83 -16.40 -14.96 -9.24
C GLY A 83 -15.93 -13.59 -8.73
N LYS A 84 -14.64 -13.29 -8.87
CA LYS A 84 -14.05 -11.99 -8.56
C LYS A 84 -13.51 -11.36 -9.84
N ASN A 85 -14.03 -10.19 -10.18
CA ASN A 85 -13.50 -9.34 -11.23
C ASN A 85 -12.15 -8.77 -10.78
N ILE A 86 -11.07 -9.41 -11.24
CA ILE A 86 -9.72 -8.92 -11.01
C ILE A 86 -9.40 -7.94 -12.14
N LEU A 87 -9.17 -6.69 -11.77
CA LEU A 87 -8.70 -5.65 -12.68
C LEU A 87 -7.18 -5.81 -12.82
N VAL A 88 -6.76 -6.76 -13.65
CA VAL A 88 -5.34 -7.18 -13.75
C VAL A 88 -4.43 -5.98 -13.98
N LEU A 89 -4.83 -5.05 -14.85
CA LEU A 89 -4.05 -3.86 -15.14
C LEU A 89 -3.99 -2.89 -13.94
N ALA A 90 -5.12 -2.66 -13.26
CA ALA A 90 -5.18 -1.80 -12.08
C ALA A 90 -4.35 -2.36 -10.92
N ASP A 91 -4.37 -3.68 -10.74
CA ASP A 91 -3.62 -4.35 -9.69
C ASP A 91 -2.12 -4.37 -9.99
N ILE A 92 -1.71 -4.63 -11.24
CA ILE A 92 -0.30 -4.54 -11.64
C ILE A 92 0.23 -3.13 -11.43
N VAL A 93 -0.54 -2.11 -11.84
CA VAL A 93 -0.18 -0.70 -11.63
C VAL A 93 -0.06 -0.40 -10.13
N ALA A 94 -0.99 -0.88 -9.30
CA ALA A 94 -0.92 -0.73 -7.85
C ALA A 94 0.32 -1.39 -7.25
N ILE A 95 0.65 -2.62 -7.67
CA ILE A 95 1.85 -3.35 -7.21
C ILE A 95 3.12 -2.56 -7.57
N ILE A 96 3.26 -2.17 -8.83
CA ILE A 96 4.42 -1.39 -9.30
C ILE A 96 4.51 -0.07 -8.54
N TRP A 97 3.38 0.61 -8.35
CA TRP A 97 3.32 1.88 -7.64
C TRP A 97 3.80 1.75 -6.19
N ILE A 98 3.21 0.83 -5.43
CA ILE A 98 3.56 0.62 -4.02
C ILE A 98 5.02 0.15 -3.89
N LEU A 99 5.46 -0.80 -4.73
CA LEU A 99 6.83 -1.30 -4.72
C LEU A 99 7.84 -0.19 -5.04
N SER A 100 7.52 0.68 -6.00
CA SER A 100 8.37 1.83 -6.36
C SER A 100 8.46 2.82 -5.21
N LEU A 101 7.34 3.18 -4.56
CA LEU A 101 7.32 4.06 -3.40
C LEU A 101 8.15 3.51 -2.24
N MET A 102 8.07 2.21 -1.95
CA MET A 102 8.89 1.59 -0.91
C MET A 102 10.39 1.71 -1.18
N ASN A 103 10.81 1.54 -2.43
CA ASN A 103 12.21 1.70 -2.81
C ASN A 103 12.65 3.17 -2.77
N PHE A 104 11.83 4.10 -3.28
CA PHE A 104 12.14 5.53 -3.25
C PHE A 104 12.31 6.07 -1.82
N VAL A 105 11.46 5.66 -0.88
CA VAL A 105 11.60 6.04 0.53
C VAL A 105 12.91 5.51 1.10
N SER A 106 13.27 4.25 0.79
CA SER A 106 14.53 3.66 1.24
C SER A 106 15.77 4.31 0.60
N TRP A 107 15.67 4.87 -0.60
CA TRP A 107 16.79 5.56 -1.25
C TRP A 107 16.94 7.01 -0.79
N SER A 108 15.85 7.60 -0.30
CA SER A 108 15.83 8.97 0.21
C SER A 108 16.38 9.08 1.64
N SER A 109 16.69 7.98 2.33
CA SER A 109 17.23 8.02 3.69
C SER A 109 18.73 8.32 3.68
N GLY A 110 19.14 9.41 4.31
CA GLY A 110 20.56 9.77 4.46
C GLY A 110 20.92 10.46 5.77
N LEU A 111 19.92 10.83 6.60
CA LEU A 111 20.10 11.46 7.90
C LEU A 111 19.25 10.78 8.97
N ASP A 112 19.77 10.70 10.19
CA ASP A 112 19.06 10.12 11.33
C ASP A 112 17.77 10.88 11.61
N GLY A 113 16.65 10.15 11.77
CA GLY A 113 15.33 10.73 12.05
C GLY A 113 14.58 11.32 10.85
N GLN A 114 15.17 11.33 9.65
CA GLN A 114 14.51 11.83 8.43
C GLN A 114 13.24 11.02 8.10
N LEU A 115 13.34 9.69 8.15
CA LEU A 115 12.23 8.79 7.81
C LEU A 115 11.09 8.87 8.84
N SER A 116 11.40 8.88 10.13
CA SER A 116 10.39 8.99 11.19
C SER A 116 9.69 10.36 11.18
N GLY A 117 10.42 11.44 10.86
CA GLY A 117 9.84 12.77 10.66
C GLY A 117 8.87 12.82 9.48
N PHE A 118 9.25 12.29 8.32
CA PHE A 118 8.39 12.23 7.14
C PHE A 118 7.09 11.46 7.43
N VAL A 119 7.21 10.29 8.08
CA VAL A 119 6.06 9.46 8.43
C VAL A 119 5.11 10.18 9.40
N ALA A 120 5.63 10.86 10.42
CA ALA A 120 4.81 11.61 11.37
C ALA A 120 4.00 12.73 10.69
N VAL A 121 4.63 13.50 9.79
CA VAL A 121 3.96 14.56 9.03
C VAL A 121 2.90 13.97 8.09
N ALA A 122 3.22 12.88 7.38
CA ALA A 122 2.26 12.20 6.51
C ALA A 122 1.02 11.72 7.29
N PHE A 123 1.21 11.03 8.43
CA PHE A 123 0.11 10.58 9.28
C PHE A 123 -0.77 11.73 9.76
N PHE A 124 -0.18 12.87 10.13
CA PHE A 124 -0.93 14.05 10.55
C PHE A 124 -1.86 14.55 9.43
N PHE A 125 -1.34 14.75 8.22
CA PHE A 125 -2.15 15.21 7.09
C PHE A 125 -3.20 14.19 6.67
N TYR A 126 -2.87 12.90 6.61
CA TYR A 126 -3.85 11.85 6.31
C TYR A 126 -4.98 11.82 7.35
N GLY A 127 -4.66 11.98 8.63
CA GLY A 127 -5.64 12.03 9.71
C GLY A 127 -6.56 13.26 9.62
N VAL A 128 -6.02 14.43 9.27
CA VAL A 128 -6.81 15.66 9.07
C VAL A 128 -7.71 15.56 7.83
N LEU A 129 -7.23 14.93 6.76
CA LEU A 129 -7.96 14.80 5.48
C LEU A 129 -9.04 13.72 5.48
N CYS A 130 -9.00 12.74 6.40
CA CYS A 130 -10.01 11.69 6.52
C CYS A 130 -10.99 12.01 7.69
N PRO A 131 -12.08 12.78 7.45
CA PRO A 131 -13.19 12.83 8.39
C PRO A 131 -13.95 11.49 8.41
N SER A 132 -14.47 11.12 9.59
CA SER A 132 -15.05 9.83 9.94
C SER A 132 -16.25 9.32 9.11
N SER A 133 -16.62 10.00 8.02
CA SER A 133 -17.79 9.73 7.20
C SER A 133 -17.49 9.25 5.78
N GLY A 134 -16.22 9.00 5.42
CA GLY A 134 -15.88 8.63 4.04
C GLY A 134 -14.61 7.79 3.88
N CYS A 135 -14.27 6.98 4.87
CA CYS A 135 -13.10 6.11 4.81
C CYS A 135 -13.56 4.64 4.91
N LEU A 136 -14.05 4.14 3.78
CA LEU A 136 -14.07 2.76 3.23
C LEU A 136 -15.11 2.69 2.10
#